data_AF-A0A643ITV8-F1
#
_entry.id   AF-A0A643ITV8-F1
#
_cell.length_a   1.000
_cell.length_b   1.000
_cell.length_c   1.000
_cell.angle_alpha   90.00
_cell.angle_beta   90.00
_cell.angle_gamma   90.00
#
_symmetry.space_group_name_H-M   'P 1'
#
loop_
_entity.id
_entity.type
_entity.pdbx_description
1 polymer ?
#
loop_
_entity_poly.entity_id
_entity_poly.type
_entity_poly.pdbx_seq_one_letter_code
_entity_poly.pdbx_strand_id
1 'polypeptide(L)'
;LNQDKGVLASRDGLRLSATELFNGAGGLLSSQKGIDVSLAGAFDNQAGSLDSRGFLTVKSAWLDNQGGTLSSAGALAVTSQGALNNQGGRLASDAGLSLSSASLDNSQAGAISGKGAVEIRTGNLNNSRKASIGSDAGLTLVAARVDNSQAGRIAAKGAIDADLQG
;
A
#
# COMPACT_ATOMS: atom_id res chain seq x y z
N LEU A 1 -11.78 13.13 -4.68
CA LEU A 1 -12.14 14.52 -4.37
C LEU A 1 -11.77 14.79 -2.90
N ASN A 2 -10.46 14.91 -2.63
CA ASN A 2 -9.85 15.39 -1.39
C ASN A 2 -8.40 15.81 -1.69
N GLN A 3 -8.23 16.81 -2.55
CA GLN A 3 -6.90 17.25 -3.03
C GLN A 3 -6.54 18.61 -2.46
N ASP A 4 -5.34 19.11 -2.78
CA ASP A 4 -4.88 20.46 -2.44
C ASP A 4 -4.96 20.77 -0.94
N LYS A 5 -4.42 19.86 -0.12
CA LYS A 5 -4.49 19.91 1.36
C LYS A 5 -5.89 19.75 1.95
N GLY A 6 -6.84 19.21 1.19
CA GLY A 6 -8.15 18.80 1.70
C GLY A 6 -8.03 17.79 2.84
N VAL A 7 -8.95 17.87 3.82
CA VAL A 7 -8.96 16.98 4.99
C VAL A 7 -10.34 16.35 5.17
N LEU A 8 -10.38 15.02 5.18
CA LEU A 8 -11.51 14.21 5.64
C LEU A 8 -11.09 13.45 6.90
N ALA A 9 -11.72 13.73 8.03
CA ALA A 9 -11.37 13.13 9.32
C ALA A 9 -12.59 12.59 10.05
N SER A 10 -12.46 11.42 10.69
CA SER A 10 -13.54 10.81 11.48
C SER A 10 -13.03 10.13 12.76
N ARG A 11 -13.72 10.32 13.88
CA ARG A 11 -13.43 9.58 15.12
C ARG A 11 -14.01 8.16 15.15
N ASP A 12 -15.06 7.90 14.38
CA ASP A 12 -15.82 6.64 14.48
C ASP A 12 -15.62 5.68 13.31
N GLY A 13 -14.75 6.04 12.37
CA GLY A 13 -14.51 5.31 11.14
C GLY A 13 -14.88 6.15 9.93
N LEU A 14 -14.17 5.94 8.84
CA LEU A 14 -14.40 6.62 7.57
C LEU A 14 -14.66 5.54 6.50
N ARG A 15 -15.81 5.64 5.82
CA ARG A 15 -16.16 4.74 4.71
C ARG A 15 -16.41 5.54 3.46
N LEU A 16 -15.67 5.26 2.39
CA LEU A 16 -15.86 5.88 1.08
C LEU A 16 -16.19 4.80 0.05
N SER A 17 -17.29 5.02 -0.66
CA SER A 17 -17.64 4.29 -1.87
C SER A 17 -17.82 5.29 -3.00
N ALA A 18 -17.04 5.15 -4.06
CA ALA A 18 -17.07 6.05 -5.21
C ALA A 18 -16.54 5.34 -6.47
N THR A 19 -16.62 5.99 -7.62
CA THR A 19 -15.91 5.49 -8.82
C THR A 19 -14.41 5.74 -8.64
N GLU A 20 -14.03 6.97 -8.34
CA GLU A 20 -12.63 7.38 -8.21
C GLU A 20 -12.42 8.21 -6.96
N LEU A 21 -11.20 8.15 -6.44
CA LEU A 21 -10.76 9.02 -5.35
C LEU A 21 -9.46 9.67 -5.76
N PHE A 22 -9.49 10.99 -5.90
CA PHE A 22 -8.30 11.81 -5.93
C PHE A 22 -8.04 12.38 -4.54
N ASN A 23 -6.93 11.98 -3.92
CA ASN A 23 -6.41 12.40 -2.62
C ASN A 23 -4.99 13.00 -2.74
N GLY A 24 -4.57 13.42 -3.92
CA GLY A 24 -3.22 13.92 -4.15
C GLY A 24 -2.94 15.31 -3.55
N ALA A 25 -1.71 15.80 -3.77
CA ALA A 25 -1.29 17.16 -3.43
C ALA A 25 -1.53 17.54 -1.94
N GLY A 26 -1.17 16.64 -1.02
CA GLY A 26 -1.30 16.85 0.42
C GLY A 26 -2.71 16.57 0.98
N GLY A 27 -3.60 15.96 0.20
CA GLY A 27 -4.88 15.46 0.69
C GLY A 27 -4.71 14.48 1.86
N LEU A 28 -5.53 14.62 2.90
CA LEU A 28 -5.51 13.77 4.09
C LEU A 28 -6.88 13.12 4.34
N LEU A 29 -6.90 11.80 4.41
CA LEU A 29 -7.98 11.01 5.00
C LEU A 29 -7.48 10.44 6.34
N SER A 30 -8.21 10.67 7.43
CA SER A 30 -7.81 10.15 8.74
C SER A 30 -8.97 9.57 9.54
N SER A 31 -8.68 8.51 10.31
CA SER A 31 -9.67 7.99 11.25
C SER A 31 -9.08 7.35 12.51
N GLN A 32 -9.83 7.43 13.62
CA GLN A 32 -9.46 6.76 14.88
C GLN A 32 -9.82 5.27 14.93
N LYS A 33 -10.90 4.84 14.25
CA LYS A 33 -11.34 3.43 14.28
C LYS A 33 -11.00 2.63 13.04
N GLY A 34 -10.99 3.27 11.88
CA GLY A 34 -10.74 2.56 10.63
C GLY A 34 -11.06 3.39 9.41
N ILE A 35 -10.44 3.04 8.29
CA ILE A 35 -10.74 3.61 6.98
C ILE A 35 -11.06 2.44 6.05
N ASP A 36 -12.25 2.46 5.44
CA ASP A 36 -12.63 1.56 4.34
C ASP A 36 -12.84 2.39 3.08
N VAL A 37 -12.03 2.14 2.05
CA VAL A 37 -12.15 2.76 0.73
C VAL A 37 -12.47 1.67 -0.29
N SER A 38 -13.59 1.80 -1.00
CA SER A 38 -13.99 0.90 -2.08
C SER A 38 -14.29 1.71 -3.33
N LEU A 39 -13.47 1.52 -4.36
CA LEU A 39 -13.51 2.29 -5.59
C LEU A 39 -13.70 1.37 -6.79
N ALA A 40 -14.60 1.73 -7.69
CA ALA A 40 -14.80 1.00 -8.94
C ALA A 40 -13.69 1.28 -9.98
N GLY A 41 -12.98 2.39 -9.81
CA GLY A 41 -11.97 2.92 -10.73
C GLY A 41 -10.68 3.30 -10.01
N ALA A 42 -10.06 4.40 -10.44
CA ALA A 42 -8.75 4.82 -9.99
C ALA A 42 -8.75 5.41 -8.56
N PHE A 43 -7.70 5.08 -7.82
CA PHE A 43 -7.33 5.78 -6.61
C PHE A 43 -5.99 6.49 -6.84
N ASP A 44 -6.04 7.82 -6.90
CA ASP A 44 -4.87 8.68 -6.92
C ASP A 44 -4.61 9.21 -5.50
N ASN A 45 -3.48 8.81 -4.91
CA ASN A 45 -2.97 9.26 -3.62
C ASN A 45 -1.58 9.91 -3.78
N GLN A 46 -1.27 10.51 -4.93
CA GLN A 46 0.05 11.07 -5.18
C GLN A 46 0.37 12.23 -4.22
N ALA A 47 1.42 12.08 -3.40
CA ALA A 47 1.73 13.01 -2.31
C ALA A 47 0.55 13.25 -1.33
N GLY A 48 -0.40 12.32 -1.26
CA GLY A 48 -1.51 12.31 -0.30
C GLY A 48 -1.24 11.38 0.89
N SER A 49 -2.13 11.40 1.87
CA SER A 49 -2.06 10.51 3.04
C SER A 49 -3.42 9.91 3.42
N LEU A 50 -3.44 8.61 3.68
CA LEU A 50 -4.48 7.92 4.44
C LEU A 50 -3.87 7.41 5.75
N ASP A 51 -4.33 7.95 6.88
CA ASP A 51 -3.80 7.66 8.20
C ASP A 51 -4.90 7.10 9.13
N SER A 52 -4.87 5.79 9.36
CA SER A 52 -5.83 5.11 10.24
C SER A 52 -5.18 4.68 11.56
N ARG A 53 -5.79 5.02 12.69
CA ARG A 53 -5.42 4.46 14.01
C ARG A 53 -6.06 3.11 14.31
N GLY A 54 -6.98 2.65 13.47
CA GLY A 54 -7.45 1.27 13.46
C GLY A 54 -6.97 0.58 12.18
N PHE A 55 -7.85 -0.17 11.53
CA PHE A 55 -7.53 -0.82 10.25
C PHE A 55 -7.58 0.17 9.07
N LEU A 56 -6.91 -0.16 7.97
CA LEU A 56 -7.05 0.52 6.69
C LEU A 56 -7.30 -0.52 5.59
N THR A 57 -8.45 -0.44 4.93
CA THR A 57 -8.80 -1.26 3.78
C THR A 57 -8.94 -0.38 2.55
N VAL A 58 -8.25 -0.74 1.46
CA VAL A 58 -8.33 -0.04 0.17
C VAL A 58 -8.61 -1.05 -0.93
N LYS A 59 -9.68 -0.83 -1.69
CA LYS A 59 -10.03 -1.58 -2.90
C LYS A 59 -10.20 -0.60 -4.06
N SER A 60 -9.54 -0.87 -5.19
CA SER A 60 -9.59 -0.01 -6.38
C SER A 60 -9.29 -0.82 -7.65
N ALA A 61 -9.61 -0.25 -8.81
CA ALA A 61 -9.18 -0.84 -10.08
C ALA A 61 -7.68 -0.60 -10.32
N TRP A 62 -7.19 0.61 -9.99
CA TRP A 62 -5.79 1.01 -10.09
C TRP A 62 -5.46 1.89 -8.89
N LEU A 63 -4.25 1.74 -8.34
CA LEU A 63 -3.78 2.55 -7.22
C LEU A 63 -2.47 3.24 -7.59
N ASP A 64 -2.48 4.56 -7.54
CA ASP A 64 -1.29 5.40 -7.60
C ASP A 64 -1.02 6.01 -6.22
N ASN A 65 0.08 5.62 -5.60
CA ASN A 65 0.55 6.09 -4.30
C ASN A 65 1.95 6.73 -4.43
N GLN A 66 2.29 7.30 -5.59
CA GLN A 66 3.62 7.91 -5.79
C GLN A 66 3.87 9.06 -4.79
N GLY A 67 4.95 8.96 -4.01
CA GLY A 67 5.24 9.92 -2.95
C GLY A 67 4.16 10.05 -1.85
N GLY A 68 3.12 9.23 -1.91
CA GLY A 68 1.99 9.22 -0.97
C GLY A 68 2.21 8.24 0.17
N THR A 69 1.29 8.25 1.13
CA THR A 69 1.32 7.35 2.29
C THR A 69 -0.04 6.69 2.52
N LEU A 70 -0.01 5.37 2.72
CA LEU A 70 -1.10 4.58 3.29
C LEU A 70 -0.59 3.97 4.60
N SER A 71 -1.09 4.44 5.74
CA SER A 71 -0.63 4.02 7.05
C SER A 71 -1.78 3.53 7.96
N SER A 72 -1.49 2.47 8.73
CA SER A 72 -2.44 1.89 9.67
C SER A 72 -1.75 1.48 10.97
N ALA A 73 -2.32 1.86 12.11
CA ALA A 73 -1.91 1.30 13.40
C ALA A 73 -2.44 -0.13 13.62
N GLY A 74 -3.49 -0.51 12.88
CA GLY A 74 -4.01 -1.87 12.78
C GLY A 74 -3.59 -2.55 11.48
N ALA A 75 -4.40 -3.50 11.01
CA ALA A 75 -4.14 -4.20 9.76
C ALA A 75 -4.31 -3.28 8.55
N LEU A 76 -3.39 -3.39 7.60
CA LEU A 76 -3.47 -2.76 6.29
C LEU A 76 -3.81 -3.81 5.22
N ALA A 77 -4.94 -3.64 4.54
CA ALA A 77 -5.34 -4.49 3.43
C ALA A 77 -5.49 -3.63 2.16
N VAL A 78 -4.73 -3.94 1.12
CA VAL A 78 -4.76 -3.22 -0.16
C VAL A 78 -5.03 -4.20 -1.29
N THR A 79 -6.05 -3.91 -2.09
CA THR A 79 -6.39 -4.66 -3.30
C THR A 79 -6.49 -3.68 -4.47
N SER A 80 -5.60 -3.84 -5.44
CA SER A 80 -5.70 -3.20 -6.75
C SER A 80 -6.03 -4.28 -7.78
N GLN A 81 -7.07 -4.11 -8.59
CA GLN A 81 -7.35 -5.11 -9.64
C GLN A 81 -6.28 -5.09 -10.75
N GLY A 82 -5.69 -3.93 -10.98
CA GLY A 82 -4.63 -3.68 -11.94
C GLY A 82 -3.29 -3.38 -11.24
N ALA A 83 -2.58 -2.39 -11.78
CA ALA A 83 -1.31 -1.94 -11.25
C ALA A 83 -1.48 -1.20 -9.92
N LEU A 84 -0.49 -1.40 -9.06
CA LEU A 84 -0.23 -0.59 -7.88
C LEU A 84 1.12 0.08 -8.09
N ASN A 85 1.12 1.41 -8.14
CA ASN A 85 2.31 2.24 -8.22
C ASN A 85 2.61 2.85 -6.86
N ASN A 86 3.68 2.41 -6.21
CA ASN A 86 4.18 2.90 -4.93
C ASN A 86 5.57 3.52 -5.06
N GLN A 87 5.92 4.09 -6.22
CA GLN A 87 7.24 4.68 -6.42
C GLN A 87 7.45 5.87 -5.47
N GLY A 88 8.50 5.79 -4.65
CA GLY A 88 8.78 6.78 -3.59
C GLY A 88 7.67 6.92 -2.54
N GLY A 89 6.66 6.05 -2.58
CA GLY A 89 5.52 6.03 -1.67
C GLY A 89 5.72 5.09 -0.50
N ARG A 90 4.77 5.10 0.43
CA ARG A 90 4.80 4.28 1.65
C ARG A 90 3.49 3.53 1.87
N LEU A 91 3.59 2.22 2.08
CA LEU A 91 2.55 1.39 2.67
C LEU A 91 3.06 0.84 4.00
N ALA A 92 2.41 1.18 5.11
CA ALA A 92 2.89 0.79 6.44
C ALA A 92 1.77 0.30 7.36
N SER A 93 2.04 -0.76 8.10
CA SER A 93 1.15 -1.28 9.15
C SER A 93 1.92 -1.55 10.44
N ASP A 94 1.36 -1.14 11.57
CA ASP A 94 1.83 -1.54 12.90
C ASP A 94 1.30 -2.93 13.33
N ALA A 95 0.47 -3.55 12.49
CA ALA A 95 0.07 -4.95 12.58
C ALA A 95 0.45 -5.67 11.26
N GLY A 96 -0.42 -6.51 10.72
CA GLY A 96 -0.20 -7.20 9.44
C GLY A 96 -0.54 -6.36 8.22
N LEU A 97 0.14 -6.65 7.11
CA LEU A 97 -0.09 -6.03 5.80
C LEU A 97 -0.43 -7.13 4.79
N SER A 98 -1.55 -6.98 4.07
CA SER A 98 -1.89 -7.81 2.92
C SER A 98 -2.04 -6.93 1.68
N LEU A 99 -1.36 -7.29 0.59
CA LEU A 99 -1.38 -6.57 -0.68
C LEU A 99 -1.65 -7.54 -1.82
N SER A 100 -2.69 -7.27 -2.60
CA SER A 100 -2.97 -7.96 -3.86
C SER A 100 -3.01 -6.96 -5.02
N SER A 101 -2.30 -7.27 -6.11
CA SER A 101 -2.33 -6.48 -7.35
C SER A 101 -2.05 -7.30 -8.61
N ALA A 102 -2.38 -6.81 -9.80
CA ALA A 102 -1.91 -7.43 -11.04
C ALA A 102 -0.42 -7.15 -11.30
N SER A 103 0.05 -5.97 -10.90
CA SER A 103 1.48 -5.62 -10.88
C SER A 103 1.78 -4.66 -9.74
N LEU A 104 3.01 -4.66 -9.27
CA LEU A 104 3.47 -3.82 -8.17
C LEU A 104 4.78 -3.14 -8.55
N ASP A 105 4.76 -1.82 -8.66
CA ASP A 105 5.97 -1.01 -8.75
C ASP A 105 6.23 -0.32 -7.41
N ASN A 106 7.19 -0.85 -6.65
CA ASN A 106 7.67 -0.28 -5.40
C ASN A 106 9.00 0.48 -5.57
N SER A 107 9.43 0.77 -6.80
CA SER A 107 10.77 1.31 -7.06
C SER A 107 10.97 2.74 -6.55
N GLN A 108 12.13 3.35 -6.83
CA GLN A 108 12.41 4.76 -6.51
C GLN A 108 12.27 5.08 -5.01
N ALA A 109 12.94 4.30 -4.16
CA ALA A 109 12.84 4.39 -2.70
C ALA A 109 11.42 4.19 -2.14
N GLY A 110 10.54 3.50 -2.86
CA GLY A 110 9.27 3.03 -2.32
C GLY A 110 9.47 2.08 -1.14
N ALA A 111 8.54 2.11 -0.19
CA ALA A 111 8.60 1.33 1.04
C ALA A 111 7.28 0.63 1.35
N ILE A 112 7.36 -0.69 1.58
CA ILE A 112 6.26 -1.52 2.09
C ILE A 112 6.75 -2.19 3.36
N SER A 113 6.05 -1.98 4.48
CA SER A 113 6.50 -2.52 5.77
C SER A 113 5.35 -2.90 6.70
N GLY A 114 5.42 -4.07 7.32
CA GLY A 114 4.55 -4.47 8.43
C GLY A 114 5.34 -4.82 9.69
N LYS A 115 4.87 -4.39 10.87
CA LYS A 115 5.37 -4.91 12.15
C LYS A 115 4.91 -6.36 12.40
N GLY A 116 3.79 -6.76 11.81
CA GLY A 116 3.29 -8.13 11.74
C GLY A 116 3.65 -8.81 10.42
N ALA A 117 2.93 -9.89 10.11
CA ALA A 117 3.11 -10.63 8.88
C ALA A 117 2.80 -9.74 7.66
N VAL A 118 3.63 -9.85 6.62
CA VAL A 118 3.40 -9.19 5.34
C VAL A 118 3.11 -10.26 4.30
N GLU A 119 1.99 -10.13 3.61
CA GLU A 119 1.62 -10.98 2.48
C GLU A 119 1.48 -10.11 1.23
N ILE A 120 2.24 -10.43 0.19
CA ILE A 120 2.18 -9.77 -1.11
C ILE A 120 1.87 -10.81 -2.17
N ARG A 121 0.78 -10.60 -2.90
CA ARG A 121 0.38 -11.41 -4.06
C ARG A 121 0.28 -10.51 -5.28
N THR A 122 1.19 -10.66 -6.23
CA THR A 122 1.22 -9.81 -7.41
C THR A 122 1.64 -10.57 -8.67
N GLY A 123 1.51 -9.96 -9.85
CA GLY A 123 2.17 -10.46 -11.05
C GLY A 123 3.63 -10.04 -11.07
N ASN A 124 3.94 -8.99 -11.81
CA ASN A 124 5.30 -8.44 -11.84
C ASN A 124 5.53 -7.50 -10.64
N LEU A 125 6.56 -7.81 -9.85
CA LEU A 125 7.07 -6.95 -8.78
C LEU A 125 8.37 -6.27 -9.22
N ASN A 126 8.36 -4.93 -9.23
CA ASN A 126 9.56 -4.10 -9.31
C ASN A 126 9.86 -3.50 -7.93
N ASN A 127 10.87 -4.03 -7.25
CA ASN A 127 11.43 -3.53 -5.99
C ASN A 127 12.88 -3.03 -6.18
N SER A 128 13.14 -2.34 -7.30
CA SER A 128 14.48 -1.81 -7.61
C SER A 128 14.70 -0.38 -7.11
N ARG A 129 15.92 0.16 -7.30
CA ARG A 129 16.26 1.58 -7.06
C ARG A 129 16.03 2.01 -5.61
N LYS A 130 16.75 1.36 -4.69
CA LYS A 130 16.71 1.61 -3.23
C LYS A 130 15.34 1.35 -2.57
N ALA A 131 14.45 0.65 -3.26
CA ALA A 131 13.16 0.24 -2.71
C ALA A 131 13.29 -0.80 -1.60
N SER A 132 12.29 -0.84 -0.72
CA SER A 132 12.27 -1.75 0.41
C SER A 132 10.91 -2.43 0.62
N ILE A 133 10.96 -3.74 0.89
CA ILE A 133 9.85 -4.55 1.40
C ILE A 133 10.35 -5.23 2.68
N GLY A 134 9.60 -5.06 3.78
CA GLY A 134 10.03 -5.47 5.11
C GLY A 134 8.92 -6.08 5.96
N SER A 135 9.22 -7.12 6.73
CA SER A 135 8.36 -7.59 7.83
C SER A 135 9.15 -7.85 9.11
N ASP A 136 8.55 -7.53 10.26
CA ASP A 136 9.10 -7.92 11.56
C ASP A 136 8.66 -9.32 12.03
N ALA A 137 7.63 -9.93 11.42
CA ALA A 137 7.15 -11.27 11.82
C ALA A 137 7.40 -12.35 10.77
N GLY A 138 7.35 -12.01 9.48
CA GLY A 138 7.50 -12.94 8.36
C GLY A 138 6.89 -12.39 7.08
N LEU A 139 7.45 -12.78 5.94
CA LEU A 139 7.03 -12.30 4.63
C LEU A 139 6.62 -13.48 3.74
N THR A 140 5.39 -13.46 3.26
CA THR A 140 4.94 -14.30 2.15
C THR A 140 4.90 -13.46 0.88
N LEU A 141 5.62 -13.88 -0.15
CA LEU A 141 5.68 -13.21 -1.44
C LEU A 141 5.33 -14.18 -2.55
N VAL A 142 4.20 -13.95 -3.21
CA VAL A 142 3.80 -14.68 -4.42
C VAL A 142 3.81 -13.71 -5.59
N ALA A 143 4.68 -13.97 -6.55
CA ALA A 143 4.88 -13.11 -7.71
C ALA A 143 5.14 -13.93 -8.98
N ALA A 144 4.74 -13.44 -10.14
CA ALA A 144 5.18 -14.02 -11.41
C ALA A 144 6.67 -13.72 -11.66
N ARG A 145 7.11 -12.50 -11.34
CA ARG A 145 8.51 -12.08 -11.49
C ARG A 145 8.87 -11.05 -10.44
N VAL A 146 10.12 -11.08 -9.98
CA VAL A 146 10.66 -10.09 -9.03
C VAL A 146 11.93 -9.46 -9.61
N ASP A 147 11.92 -8.14 -9.76
CA ASP A 147 13.13 -7.33 -9.91
C ASP A 147 13.47 -6.68 -8.57
N ASN A 148 14.50 -7.19 -7.90
CA ASN A 148 15.04 -6.62 -6.66
C ASN A 148 16.47 -6.07 -6.87
N SER A 149 16.73 -5.45 -8.03
CA SER A 149 18.04 -4.92 -8.42
C SER A 149 18.29 -3.48 -7.94
N GLN A 150 19.43 -2.88 -8.29
CA GLN A 150 19.71 -1.45 -8.05
C GLN A 150 19.54 -1.03 -6.57
N ALA A 151 20.12 -1.82 -5.66
CA ALA A 151 20.00 -1.67 -4.20
C ALA A 151 18.57 -1.84 -3.64
N GLY A 152 17.70 -2.56 -4.36
CA GLY A 152 16.45 -3.09 -3.83
C GLY A 152 16.67 -4.03 -2.66
N ARG A 153 15.76 -3.99 -1.68
CA ARG A 153 15.81 -4.86 -0.49
C ARG A 153 14.46 -5.50 -0.22
N ILE A 154 14.44 -6.83 -0.11
CA ILE A 154 13.32 -7.60 0.44
C ILE A 154 13.88 -8.32 1.67
N ALA A 155 13.27 -8.11 2.84
CA ALA A 155 13.75 -8.69 4.09
C ALA A 155 12.60 -9.00 5.05
N ALA A 156 12.82 -9.97 5.93
CA ALA A 156 11.99 -10.19 7.11
C ALA A 156 12.88 -10.51 8.31
N LYS A 157 12.44 -10.17 9.52
CA LYS A 157 13.05 -10.69 10.75
C LYS A 157 12.68 -12.16 10.99
N GLY A 158 11.47 -12.55 10.55
CA GLY A 158 11.03 -13.94 10.48
C GLY A 158 11.35 -14.60 9.14
N ALA A 159 10.67 -15.71 8.85
CA ALA A 159 10.85 -16.44 7.60
C ALA A 159 10.38 -15.60 6.38
N ILE A 160 11.03 -15.83 5.25
CA ILE A 160 10.54 -15.41 3.94
C ILE A 160 10.11 -16.68 3.20
N ASP A 161 8.83 -16.74 2.83
CA ASP A 161 8.26 -17.77 1.98
C ASP A 161 7.92 -17.14 0.62
N ALA A 162 8.64 -17.53 -0.43
CA ALA A 162 8.53 -16.93 -1.75
C ALA A 162 8.15 -17.98 -2.81
N ASP A 163 7.00 -17.78 -3.45
CA ASP A 163 6.53 -18.59 -4.58
C ASP A 163 6.59 -17.74 -5.86
N LEU A 164 7.51 -18.11 -6.76
CA LEU A 164 7.70 -17.43 -8.03
C LEU A 164 7.12 -18.28 -9.15
N GLN A 165 6.09 -17.76 -9.82
CA GLN A 165 5.27 -18.51 -10.77
C GLN A 165 5.71 -18.34 -12.24
N GLY A 166 6.89 -17.77 -12.48
CA GLY A 166 7.43 -17.42 -13.80
C GLY A 166 8.58 -18.30 -14.28
#